data_AF-A0A822IEG4-F1
#
_entry.id   AF-A0A822IEG4-F1
#
_cell.length_a   1.000
_cell.length_b   1.000
_cell.length_c   1.000
_cell.angle_alpha   90.00
_cell.angle_beta   90.00
_cell.angle_gamma   90.00
#
_symmetry.space_group_name_H-M   'P 1'
#
loop_
_entity.id
_entity.type
_entity.pdbx_description
1 polymer ?
#
loop_
_entity_poly.entity_id
_entity_poly.type
_entity_poly.pdbx_seq_one_letter_code
_entity_poly.pdbx_strand_id
1 'polypeptide(L)'
;MNIVVDINHPADVHLFKNFILKMKEKRHKILITATQKDVSIELLDNYGFDYINLGSYGSSIIKKIINIPIIDFKMYNAIKKFKPDIFVNSCSSCFKIDRKTMHCF
;
A
#
# COMPACT_ATOMS: atom_id res chain seq x y z
N MET A 1 6.48 -7.50 -14.71
CA MET A 1 5.22 -7.59 -13.96
C MET A 1 5.08 -6.33 -13.13
N ASN A 2 3.85 -5.92 -12.89
CA ASN A 2 3.50 -4.77 -12.08
C ASN A 2 3.07 -5.29 -10.69
N ILE A 3 3.81 -4.94 -9.64
CA ILE A 3 3.56 -5.43 -8.28
C ILE A 3 3.20 -4.24 -7.40
N VAL A 4 2.11 -4.35 -6.66
CA VAL A 4 1.76 -3.38 -5.62
C VAL A 4 2.10 -3.97 -4.26
N VAL A 5 2.83 -3.22 -3.46
CA VAL A 5 3.18 -3.58 -2.08
C VAL A 5 2.53 -2.56 -1.16
N ASP A 6 1.58 -3.02 -0.36
CA ASP A 6 0.86 -2.18 0.59
C ASP A 6 1.42 -2.34 2.00
N ILE A 7 1.86 -1.22 2.55
CA ILE A 7 2.57 -1.11 3.83
C ILE A 7 1.66 -0.39 4.82
N ASN A 8 1.20 -1.15 5.82
CA ASN A 8 0.32 -0.62 6.86
C ASN A 8 0.99 -0.59 8.24
N HIS A 9 2.08 -1.35 8.43
CA HIS A 9 2.82 -1.42 9.69
C HIS A 9 4.33 -1.22 9.45
N PRO A 10 5.09 -0.63 10.39
CA PRO A 10 6.54 -0.44 10.23
C PRO A 10 7.32 -1.74 10.03
N ALA A 11 6.85 -2.84 10.62
CA ALA A 11 7.44 -4.17 10.40
C ALA A 11 7.39 -4.59 8.92
N ASP A 12 6.36 -4.17 8.19
CA ASP A 12 6.17 -4.50 6.77
C ASP A 12 7.26 -3.85 5.92
N VAL A 13 7.73 -2.65 6.30
CA VAL A 13 8.85 -1.97 5.62
C VAL A 13 10.10 -2.84 5.65
N HIS A 14 10.42 -3.39 6.82
CA HIS A 14 11.59 -4.26 6.96
C HIS A 14 11.42 -5.60 6.27
N LEU A 15 10.20 -6.16 6.25
CA LEU A 15 9.89 -7.39 5.54
C LEU A 15 10.03 -7.23 4.03
N PHE A 16 9.44 -6.15 3.48
CA PHE A 16 9.35 -5.96 2.03
C PHE A 16 10.57 -5.29 1.41
N LYS A 17 11.48 -4.63 2.17
CA LYS A 17 12.66 -3.95 1.59
C LYS A 17 13.47 -4.87 0.67
N ASN A 18 13.76 -6.10 1.11
CA ASN A 18 14.57 -7.05 0.35
C ASN A 18 13.80 -7.58 -0.87
N PHE A 19 12.49 -7.75 -0.72
CA PHE A 19 11.61 -8.16 -1.82
C PHE A 19 11.53 -7.08 -2.90
N ILE A 20 11.31 -5.82 -2.50
CA ILE A 20 11.23 -4.67 -3.40
C ILE A 20 12.53 -4.52 -4.18
N LEU A 21 13.68 -4.59 -3.51
CA LEU A 21 15.00 -4.49 -4.16
C LEU A 21 15.20 -5.61 -5.19
N LYS A 22 15.01 -6.88 -4.81
CA LYS A 22 15.17 -8.02 -5.73
C LYS A 22 14.20 -7.96 -6.92
N MET A 23 12.97 -7.51 -6.69
CA MET A 23 11.98 -7.40 -7.77
C MET A 23 12.28 -6.22 -8.70
N LYS A 24 12.83 -5.12 -8.19
CA LYS A 24 13.36 -4.01 -9.02
C LYS A 24 14.54 -4.48 -9.88
N GLU A 25 15.49 -5.24 -9.32
CA GLU A 25 16.61 -5.83 -10.07
C GLU A 25 16.13 -6.72 -11.22
N LYS A 26 15.04 -7.47 -11.01
CA LYS A 26 14.37 -8.29 -12.04
C LYS A 26 13.58 -7.47 -13.08
N ARG A 27 13.74 -6.14 -13.11
CA ARG A 27 13.05 -5.20 -14.01
C ARG A 27 11.52 -5.25 -13.85
N HIS A 28 11.02 -5.56 -12.66
CA HIS A 28 9.60 -5.43 -12.35
C HIS A 28 9.28 -4.02 -11.88
N LYS A 29 8.09 -3.53 -12.25
CA LYS A 29 7.60 -2.25 -11.75
C LYS A 29 6.97 -2.49 -10.40
N ILE A 30 7.33 -1.68 -9.42
CA ILE A 30 6.80 -1.80 -8.07
C ILE A 30 6.16 -0.47 -7.69
N LEU A 31 4.92 -0.55 -7.23
CA LEU A 31 4.23 0.56 -6.60
C LEU A 31 4.11 0.27 -5.11
N ILE A 32 4.63 1.17 -4.28
CA ILE A 32 4.49 1.05 -2.84
C ILE A 32 3.34 1.96 -2.43
N THR A 33 2.37 1.42 -1.70
CA THR A 33 1.32 2.23 -1.04
C THR A 33 1.56 2.18 0.45
N ALA A 34 1.40 3.32 1.10
CA ALA A 34 1.56 3.42 2.54
C ALA A 34 0.40 4.18 3.15
N THR A 35 -0.14 3.63 4.23
CA THR A 35 -1.15 4.32 5.04
C THR A 35 -0.46 4.96 6.25
N GLN A 36 -0.74 6.24 6.48
CA GLN A 36 -0.18 7.03 7.57
C GLN A 36 -0.89 6.66 8.88
N LYS A 37 -0.47 5.53 9.45
CA LYS A 37 -0.96 5.04 10.74
C LYS A 37 0.06 5.31 11.85
N ASP A 38 1.35 5.21 11.55
CA ASP A 38 2.48 5.31 12.49
C ASP A 38 3.79 5.79 11.78
N VAL A 39 4.96 5.36 12.25
CA VAL A 39 6.31 5.67 11.72
C VAL A 39 6.67 5.02 10.37
N SER A 40 5.73 4.30 9.74
CA SER A 40 5.97 3.59 8.47
C SER A 40 6.41 4.54 7.33
N ILE A 41 5.84 5.75 7.29
CA ILE A 41 6.16 6.77 6.28
C ILE A 41 7.58 7.28 6.45
N GLU A 42 7.95 7.62 7.69
CA GLU A 42 9.31 8.07 8.01
C GLU A 42 10.36 7.00 7.70
N LEU A 43 10.05 5.72 7.95
CA LEU A 43 10.93 4.62 7.55
C LEU A 43 11.08 4.55 6.03
N LEU A 44 9.99 4.71 5.26
CA LEU A 44 10.05 4.69 3.80
C LEU A 44 10.84 5.86 3.23
N ASP A 45 10.68 7.05 3.79
CA ASP A 45 11.45 8.25 3.45
C ASP A 45 12.95 8.02 3.74
N ASN A 46 13.27 7.47 4.91
CA ASN A 46 14.65 7.14 5.30
C ASN A 46 15.30 6.09 4.39
N TYR A 47 14.52 5.15 3.86
CA TYR A 47 15.01 4.16 2.90
C TYR A 47 15.08 4.69 1.45
N GLY A 48 14.55 5.88 1.17
CA GLY A 48 14.52 6.47 -0.17
C GLY A 48 13.61 5.70 -1.14
N PHE A 49 12.52 5.11 -0.66
CA PHE A 49 11.55 4.43 -1.50
C PHE A 49 10.47 5.40 -1.99
N ASP A 50 10.13 5.35 -3.28
CA ASP A 50 8.94 6.04 -3.79
C ASP A 50 7.67 5.31 -3.37
N TYR A 51 6.78 5.98 -2.64
CA TYR A 51 5.48 5.45 -2.24
C TYR A 51 4.35 6.46 -2.47
N ILE A 52 3.13 5.93 -2.58
CA ILE A 52 1.92 6.73 -2.57
C ILE A 52 1.37 6.75 -1.14
N ASN A 53 1.34 7.94 -0.55
CA ASN A 53 0.68 8.16 0.72
C ASN A 53 -0.85 8.17 0.53
N LEU A 54 -1.53 7.19 1.11
CA LEU A 54 -2.99 7.08 1.07
C LEU A 54 -3.69 8.03 2.06
N GLY A 55 -2.96 8.51 3.07
CA GLY A 55 -3.46 9.37 4.15
C GLY A 55 -3.59 8.62 5.47
N SER A 56 -4.29 9.20 6.45
CA SER A 56 -4.52 8.61 7.76
C SER A 56 -5.99 8.32 8.01
N TYR A 57 -6.29 7.20 8.68
CA TYR A 57 -7.66 6.86 9.10
C TYR A 57 -8.23 7.84 10.14
N GLY A 58 -7.38 8.60 10.84
CA GLY A 58 -7.79 9.54 11.88
C GLY A 58 -8.07 8.87 13.24
N SER A 59 -7.93 9.65 14.31
CA SER A 59 -8.06 9.17 15.70
C SER A 59 -9.52 8.96 16.14
N SER A 60 -10.46 9.73 15.58
CA SER A 60 -11.88 9.69 15.95
C SER A 60 -12.67 8.71 15.08
N ILE A 61 -13.67 8.03 15.65
CA ILE A 61 -14.56 7.08 14.93
C ILE A 61 -15.26 7.74 13.73
N ILE A 62 -15.73 8.98 13.88
CA ILE A 62 -16.39 9.74 12.80
C ILE A 62 -15.40 10.02 11.66
N LYS A 63 -14.15 10.37 12.01
CA LYS A 63 -13.08 10.57 11.02
C LYS A 63 -12.74 9.27 10.29
N LYS A 64 -12.75 8.13 10.99
CA LYS A 64 -12.54 6.81 10.36
C LYS A 64 -13.64 6.50 9.34
N ILE A 65 -14.92 6.70 9.69
CA ILE A 65 -16.04 6.46 8.77
C ILE A 65 -15.92 7.28 7.49
N ILE A 66 -15.44 8.52 7.58
CA ILE A 66 -15.25 9.40 6.41
C ILE A 66 -13.94 9.07 5.67
N ASN A 67 -12.86 8.80 6.39
CA ASN A 67 -11.53 8.61 5.80
C ASN A 67 -11.36 7.24 5.14
N ILE A 68 -12.02 6.19 5.62
CA ILE A 68 -11.98 4.85 5.00
C ILE A 68 -12.37 4.91 3.51
N PRO A 69 -13.56 5.40 3.12
CA PRO A 69 -13.94 5.43 1.70
C PRO A 69 -13.05 6.37 0.87
N ILE A 70 -12.49 7.43 1.46
CA ILE A 70 -11.54 8.33 0.78
C ILE A 70 -10.22 7.60 0.50
N ILE A 71 -9.68 6.89 1.49
CA ILE A 71 -8.46 6.08 1.37
C ILE A 71 -8.67 4.98 0.33
N ASP A 72 -9.80 4.28 0.40
CA ASP A 72 -10.15 3.24 -0.57
C ASP A 72 -10.22 3.80 -1.99
N PHE A 73 -10.86 4.97 -2.17
CA PHE A 73 -10.93 5.59 -3.50
C PHE A 73 -9.57 6.04 -4.02
N LYS A 74 -8.70 6.59 -3.16
CA LYS A 74 -7.32 6.95 -3.52
C LYS A 74 -6.51 5.71 -3.91
N MET A 75 -6.60 4.66 -3.12
CA MET A 75 -5.93 3.39 -3.38
C MET A 75 -6.40 2.79 -4.70
N TYR A 76 -7.71 2.74 -4.91
CA TYR A 76 -8.30 2.27 -6.17
C TYR A 76 -7.81 3.07 -7.38
N ASN A 77 -7.78 4.41 -7.28
CA ASN A 77 -7.33 5.25 -8.39
C ASN A 77 -5.82 5.08 -8.67
N ALA A 78 -5.00 4.95 -7.63
CA ALA A 78 -3.56 4.68 -7.75
C ALA A 78 -3.31 3.34 -8.45
N ILE A 79 -3.99 2.29 -7.98
CA ILE A 79 -3.86 0.93 -8.50
C ILE A 79 -4.40 0.81 -9.92
N LYS A 80 -5.54 1.43 -10.22
CA LYS A 80 -6.16 1.40 -11.56
C LYS A 80 -5.23 1.98 -12.63
N LYS A 81 -4.46 3.03 -12.31
CA LYS A 81 -3.45 3.61 -13.20
C LYS A 81 -2.26 2.67 -13.40
N PHE A 82 -1.85 1.99 -12.33
CA PHE A 82 -0.67 1.11 -12.34
C PHE A 82 -0.93 -0.26 -12.99
N LYS A 83 -2.17 -0.76 -12.97
CA LYS A 83 -2.57 -2.09 -13.49
C LYS A 83 -1.67 -3.21 -12.94
N PRO A 84 -1.73 -3.51 -11.63
CA PRO A 84 -0.93 -4.58 -11.05
C PRO A 84 -1.33 -5.96 -11.57
N ASP A 85 -0.33 -6.83 -11.66
CA ASP A 85 -0.50 -8.26 -11.81
C ASP A 85 -0.59 -8.95 -10.45
N ILE A 86 0.10 -8.40 -9.44
CA ILE A 86 0.19 -8.96 -8.09
C ILE A 86 0.02 -7.83 -7.07
N PHE A 87 -0.80 -8.08 -6.05
CA PHE A 87 -0.94 -7.23 -4.87
C PHE A 87 -0.44 -8.00 -3.64
N VAL A 88 0.45 -7.40 -2.85
CA VAL A 88 1.06 -8.01 -1.68
C VAL A 88 0.92 -7.09 -0.47
N ASN A 89 0.54 -7.67 0.66
CA ASN A 89 0.26 -6.98 1.92
C ASN A 89 0.54 -7.98 3.07
N SER A 90 0.89 -7.49 4.26
CA SER A 90 1.29 -8.29 5.44
C SER A 90 0.16 -8.50 6.48
N CYS A 91 -1.01 -7.91 6.24
CA CYS A 91 -2.17 -7.90 7.12
C CYS A 91 -3.05 -9.15 6.94
N SER A 92 -3.65 -9.61 8.05
CA SER A 92 -4.60 -10.73 8.09
C SER A 92 -5.95 -10.44 7.42
N SER A 93 -6.32 -9.18 7.24
CA SER A 93 -7.50 -8.74 6.47
C SER A 93 -7.08 -8.48 5.02
N CYS A 94 -7.10 -9.54 4.22
CA CYS A 94 -6.64 -9.51 2.84
C CYS A 94 -7.65 -8.79 1.94
N PHE A 95 -7.34 -7.57 1.50
CA PHE A 95 -8.06 -6.94 0.39
C PHE A 95 -7.70 -7.68 -0.90
N LYS A 96 -8.67 -8.38 -1.46
CA LYS A 96 -8.52 -9.00 -2.77
C LYS A 96 -8.83 -7.94 -3.81
N ILE A 97 -7.79 -7.49 -4.50
CA ILE A 97 -7.93 -6.66 -5.69
C ILE A 97 -7.92 -7.62 -6.87
N ASP A 98 -9.13 -7.97 -7.34
CA ASP A 98 -9.29 -8.55 -8.67
C ASP A 98 -9.34 -7.42 -9.69
N ARG A 99 -8.92 -7.69 -10.94
CA ARG A 99 -8.84 -6.70 -12.04
C ARG A 99 -10.16 -5.94 -12.29
N LYS A 100 -11.28 -6.39 -11.71
CA LYS A 100 -12.62 -5.79 -11.82
C LYS A 100 -13.22 -5.28 -10.50
N THR A 101 -12.70 -5.67 -9.33
CA THR A 101 -13.34 -5.35 -8.06
C THR A 101 -12.36 -5.38 -6.89
N MET A 102 -12.43 -4.34 -6.05
CA MET A 102 -11.76 -4.29 -4.76
C MET A 102 -12.75 -4.83 -3.72
N HIS A 103 -12.55 -6.05 -3.23
CA HIS A 103 -13.36 -6.61 -2.15
C HIS A 103 -12.62 -6.44 -0.83
N CYS A 104 -13.18 -5.62 0.08
CA CYS A 104 -12.89 -5.71 1.51
C CYS A 104 -13.38 -7.07 1.98
N PHE A 105 -12.51 -7.90 2.56
CA PHE A 105 -12.91 -9.05 3.38
C PHE A 105 -12.80 -8.67 4.85
#